data_AF-A0A5E4BIS0-F1
#
_entry.id   AF-A0A5E4BIS0-F1
#
_cell.length_a   1.000
_cell.length_b   1.000
_cell.length_c   1.000
_cell.angle_alpha   90.00
_cell.angle_beta   90.00
_cell.angle_gamma   90.00
#
_symmetry.space_group_name_H-M   'P 1'
#
loop_
_entity.id
_entity.type
_entity.pdbx_description
1 polymer ?
#
loop_
_entity_poly.entity_id
_entity_poly.type
_entity_poly.pdbx_seq_one_letter_code
_entity_poly.pdbx_strand_id
1 'polypeptide(L)' 'YMDFFPIPSNVTTDFLFEKSANYFHSEEAPKRAASLVPKAKIISILIDPSDRAYSWYQ' A
#
# COMPACT_ATOMS: atom_id res chain seq x y z
N TYR A 1 7.93 0.16 16.46
CA TYR A 1 7.65 0.67 15.09
C TYR A 1 6.15 0.80 14.87
N MET A 2 5.34 -0.19 15.26
CA MET A 2 3.87 -0.03 15.30
C MET A 2 3.37 1.02 16.31
N ASP A 3 4.24 1.45 17.24
CA ASP A 3 3.93 2.50 18.23
C ASP A 3 3.91 3.93 17.65
N PHE A 4 4.31 4.12 16.39
CA PHE A 4 4.30 5.44 15.73
C PHE A 4 2.96 5.78 15.06
N PHE A 5 2.03 4.84 14.98
CA PHE A 5 0.71 5.08 14.41
C PHE A 5 -0.29 5.22 15.55
N PRO A 6 -0.81 6.43 15.83
CA PRO A 6 -1.78 6.61 16.90
C PRO A 6 -3.04 5.81 16.55
N ILE A 7 -3.30 4.75 17.32
CA ILE A 7 -4.52 3.97 17.22
C ILE A 7 -5.64 4.86 17.77
N PRO A 8 -6.61 5.31 16.96
CA PRO A 8 -7.70 6.11 17.49
C PRO A 8 -8.54 5.17 18.37
N SER A 9 -8.75 5.54 19.63
CA SER A 9 -9.38 4.75 20.68
C SER A 9 -10.87 4.44 20.46
N ASN A 10 -11.39 4.72 19.26
CA ASN A 10 -12.80 4.62 18.92
C ASN A 10 -13.02 4.15 17.46
N VAL A 11 -12.18 3.24 16.96
CA VAL A 11 -12.37 2.65 15.64
C VAL A 11 -12.66 1.16 15.78
N THR A 12 -13.86 0.76 15.37
CA THR A 12 -14.31 -0.63 15.15
C THR A 12 -13.58 -1.35 14.01
N THR A 13 -12.47 -0.82 13.50
CA THR A 13 -11.82 -1.38 12.31
C THR A 13 -10.75 -2.37 12.73
N ASP A 14 -11.13 -3.64 12.81
CA ASP A 14 -10.22 -4.79 13.03
C ASP A 14 -9.12 -4.91 11.94
N PHE A 15 -9.17 -4.07 10.90
CA PHE A 15 -8.26 -4.10 9.76
C PHE A 15 -7.63 -2.73 9.49
N LEU A 16 -6.31 -2.65 9.65
CA LEU A 16 -5.49 -1.51 9.25
C LEU A 16 -5.07 -1.68 7.78
N PHE A 17 -5.17 -0.61 6.99
CA PHE A 17 -4.72 -0.58 5.60
C PHE A 17 -3.81 0.62 5.34
N GLU A 18 -2.82 0.44 4.47
CA GLU A 18 -1.92 1.48 4.00
C GLU A 18 -1.89 1.45 2.46
N LYS A 19 -1.81 2.63 1.83
CA LYS A 19 -1.87 2.78 0.38
C LYS A 19 -0.74 3.67 -0.12
N SER A 20 0.20 3.08 -0.83
CA SER A 20 1.24 3.79 -1.58
C SER A 20 1.37 3.23 -3.00
N ALA A 21 1.18 4.10 -3.99
CA ALA A 21 1.30 3.74 -5.40
C ALA A 21 2.77 3.44 -5.81
N ASN A 22 3.73 3.88 -4.99
CA ASN A 22 5.16 3.72 -5.27
C ASN A 22 5.67 2.30 -4.96
N TYR A 23 4.92 1.50 -4.21
CA TYR A 23 5.30 0.11 -3.94
C TYR A 23 5.27 -0.77 -5.19
N PHE A 24 4.46 -0.43 -6.18
CA PHE A 24 4.38 -1.21 -7.42
C PHE A 24 5.62 -1.00 -8.31
N HIS A 25 6.23 0.19 -8.27
CA HIS A 25 7.38 0.52 -9.12
C HIS A 25 8.74 0.20 -8.47
N SER A 26 8.78 -0.05 -7.16
CA SER A 26 10.03 -0.32 -6.44
C SER A 26 10.31 -1.82 -6.32
N GLU A 27 11.41 -2.30 -6.88
CA GLU A 27 11.81 -3.71 -6.83
C GLU A 27 12.14 -4.21 -5.41
N GLU A 28 12.54 -3.31 -4.51
CA GLU A 28 12.87 -3.65 -3.12
C GLU A 28 11.67 -3.62 -2.17
N ALA A 29 10.59 -2.92 -2.56
CA ALA A 29 9.37 -2.83 -1.77
C ALA A 29 8.74 -4.20 -1.45
N PRO A 30 8.58 -5.14 -2.41
CA PRO A 30 7.97 -6.44 -2.11
C PRO A 30 8.80 -7.26 -1.13
N LYS A 31 10.13 -7.23 -1.21
CA LYS A 31 11.01 -7.95 -0.27
C LYS A 31 10.90 -7.40 1.16
N ARG A 32 10.89 -6.07 1.30
CA ARG A 32 10.74 -5.40 2.61
C ARG A 32 9.35 -5.61 3.19
N ALA A 33 8.30 -5.52 2.37
CA ALA A 33 6.93 -5.76 2.79
C ALA A 33 6.73 -7.21 3.25
N ALA A 34 7.27 -8.19 2.52
CA ALA A 34 7.23 -9.59 2.90
C ALA A 34 8.01 -9.87 4.21
N SER A 35 9.14 -9.20 4.42
CA SER A 35 9.91 -9.34 5.67
C SER A 35 9.22 -8.69 6.87
N LEU A 36 8.53 -7.57 6.68
CA LEU A 36 7.89 -6.83 7.77
C LEU A 36 6.52 -7.41 8.13
N VAL A 37 5.71 -7.75 7.12
CA VAL A 37 4.33 -8.21 7.28
C VAL A 37 4.05 -9.39 6.32
N PRO A 38 4.57 -10.59 6.63
CA PRO A 38 4.48 -11.74 5.72
C PRO A 38 3.05 -12.23 5.46
N LYS A 39 2.08 -11.86 6.30
CA LYS A 39 0.65 -12.22 6.17
C LYS A 39 -0.21 -11.08 5.61
N ALA A 40 0.39 -9.99 5.14
CA ALA A 40 -0.36 -8.88 4.55
C ALA A 40 -1.04 -9.32 3.24
N LYS A 41 -2.27 -8.84 3.01
CA LYS A 41 -2.95 -8.97 1.72
C LYS A 41 -2.57 -7.77 0.85
N ILE A 42 -2.05 -8.02 -0.36
CA ILE A 42 -1.65 -6.99 -1.31
C ILE A 42 -2.80 -6.78 -2.31
N ILE A 43 -3.18 -5.53 -2.53
CA ILE A 43 -4.20 -5.13 -3.50
C ILE A 43 -3.55 -4.24 -4.57
N SER A 44 -3.60 -4.66 -5.83
CA SER A 44 -3.13 -3.88 -6.99
C SER A 44 -4.30 -3.57 -7.91
N ILE A 45 -4.49 -2.30 -8.25
CA ILE A 45 -5.50 -1.85 -9.22
C ILE A 45 -4.78 -1.56 -10.54
N LEU A 46 -5.22 -2.23 -11.60
CA LEU A 46 -4.66 -2.08 -12.94
C LEU A 46 -5.72 -1.44 -13.84
N ILE A 47 -5.31 -0.40 -14.57
CA ILE A 47 -6.09 0.28 -15.60
C ILE A 47 -5.31 0.23 -16.92
N ASP A 48 -5.93 0.63 -18.04
CA ASP A 48 -5.25 0.69 -19.33
C ASP A 48 -3.96 1.53 -19.22
N PRO A 49 -2.82 1.06 -19.73
CA PRO A 49 -1.55 1.77 -19.60
C PRO A 49 -1.57 3.14 -20.28
N SER A 50 -2.37 3.34 -21.33
CA SER A 50 -2.51 4.62 -22.03
C SER A 50 -3.27 5.62 -21.16
N ASP A 51 -4.38 5.19 -20.56
CA ASP A 51 -5.17 6.01 -19.63
C ASP A 51 -4.37 6.35 -18.37
N ARG A 52 -3.58 5.38 -17.87
CA ARG A 52 -2.67 5.60 -16.73
C ARG A 52 -1.60 6.63 -17.07
N ALA A 53 -1.01 6.56 -18.25
CA ALA A 53 0.03 7.51 -18.67
C ALA A 53 -0.55 8.92 -18.86
N TYR A 54 -1.75 9.03 -19.44
CA TYR A 54 -2.46 10.31 -19.55
C TYR A 54 -2.79 10.90 -18.18
N SER A 55 -3.34 10.09 -17.26
CA SER A 55 -3.63 10.51 -15.89
C SER A 55 -2.39 10.87 -15.06
N TRP A 56 -1.20 10.38 -15.43
CA TRP A 56 0.04 10.73 -14.74
C TRP A 56 0.65 12.04 -15.24
N TYR A 57 0.31 12.43 -16.47
CA TYR A 57 0.78 13.66 -17.08
C TYR A 57 -0.05 14.88 -16.66
N GLN A 58 -1.38 14.70 -16.52
CA GLN A 58 -2.34 15.75 -16.16
C GLN A 58 -2.29 16.10 -14.67
#